data_AF-A0A3D5B3E6-F1
#
_entry.id   AF-A0A3D5B3E6-F1
#
_cell.length_a   1.000
_cell.length_b   1.000
_cell.length_c   1.000
_cell.angle_alpha   90.00
_cell.angle_beta   90.00
_cell.angle_gamma   90.00
#
_symmetry.space_group_name_H-M   'P 1'
#
loop_
_entity.id
_entity.type
_entity.pdbx_description
1 polymer ?
#
loop_
_entity_poly.entity_id
_entity_poly.type
_entity_poly.pdbx_seq_one_letter_code
_entity_poly.pdbx_strand_id
1 'polypeptide(L)'
;NIGKHIARKLGLKFLGGAEFHMPRNYVVSGHYPPNTEDEIKDRLLTSYKKLDQVSEAIRKGQKIKERHVWLFEKIIINPVVPLWTKYMYKTAPFYVTDACIGCKKCENNCPLNVVSLKDGKPVWTKKTCTFCMSCIQNCPVRAIEYKDRTENKPRYTFGKYKKIIEQAKEGEAKGGGSV
;
A
#
# COMPACT_ATOMS: atom_id res chain seq x y z
N ASN A 1 15.42 5.45 14.30
CA ASN A 1 14.99 4.79 13.05
C ASN A 1 14.81 3.32 13.37
N ILE A 2 13.58 2.82 13.28
CA ILE A 2 13.22 1.45 13.68
C ILE A 2 13.95 0.40 12.83
N GLY A 3 14.18 0.66 11.54
CA GLY A 3 14.91 -0.23 10.64
C GLY A 3 16.36 -0.43 11.07
N LYS A 4 17.06 0.65 11.45
CA LYS A 4 18.42 0.57 12.01
C LYS A 4 18.48 -0.25 13.31
N HIS A 5 17.47 -0.08 14.17
CA HIS A 5 17.38 -0.82 15.42
C HIS A 5 17.15 -2.32 15.18
N ILE A 6 16.20 -2.68 14.32
CA ILE A 6 15.91 -4.07 13.95
C ILE A 6 17.14 -4.72 13.30
N ALA A 7 17.79 -4.04 12.34
CA ALA A 7 18.98 -4.56 11.67
C ALA A 7 20.08 -4.91 12.69
N ARG A 8 20.37 -4.00 13.63
CA ARG A 8 21.34 -4.25 14.70
C ARG A 8 20.97 -5.47 15.56
N LYS A 9 19.70 -5.59 15.94
CA LYS A 9 19.21 -6.73 16.75
C LYS A 9 19.36 -8.07 16.03
N LEU A 10 19.27 -8.07 14.71
CA LEU A 10 19.40 -9.25 13.85
C LEU A 10 20.84 -9.50 13.37
N GLY A 11 21.83 -8.72 13.82
CA GLY A 11 23.21 -8.81 13.31
C GLY A 11 23.37 -8.37 11.85
N LEU A 12 22.41 -7.63 11.30
CA LEU A 12 22.40 -7.17 9.92
C LEU A 12 22.98 -5.75 9.80
N LYS A 13 23.67 -5.51 8.69
CA LYS A 13 24.16 -4.18 8.31
C LYS A 13 23.05 -3.41 7.59
N PHE A 14 22.56 -2.35 8.22
CA PHE A 14 21.59 -1.46 7.59
C PHE A 14 22.25 -0.58 6.51
N LEU A 15 21.84 -0.74 5.25
CA LEU A 15 22.42 -0.01 4.10
C LEU A 15 21.58 1.19 3.63
N GLY A 16 20.34 1.37 4.11
CA GLY A 16 19.50 2.52 3.73
C GLY A 16 18.04 2.16 3.48
N GLY A 17 17.33 3.09 2.86
CA GLY A 17 15.93 2.93 2.47
C GLY A 17 15.53 3.91 1.37
N ALA A 18 14.75 3.43 0.39
CA ALA A 18 14.21 4.23 -0.70
C ALA A 18 12.70 4.43 -0.52
N GLU A 19 12.23 5.65 -0.71
CA GLU A 19 10.80 6.00 -0.67
C GLU A 19 10.22 6.02 -2.09
N PHE A 20 9.03 5.45 -2.26
CA PHE A 20 8.29 5.46 -3.53
C PHE A 20 6.95 6.17 -3.34
N HIS A 21 6.63 7.11 -4.23
CA HIS A 21 5.37 7.84 -4.19
C HIS A 21 4.31 7.10 -5.00
N MET A 22 3.69 6.10 -4.37
CA MET A 22 2.67 5.28 -5.01
C MET A 22 1.29 5.97 -5.03
N PRO A 23 0.38 5.54 -5.92
CA PRO A 23 -1.04 5.89 -5.85
C PRO A 23 -1.67 5.51 -4.51
N ARG A 24 -2.59 6.34 -4.03
CA ARG A 24 -3.25 6.14 -2.73
C ARG A 24 -4.24 4.97 -2.80
N ASN A 25 -4.07 3.99 -1.91
CA ASN A 25 -5.04 2.91 -1.67
C ASN A 25 -5.97 3.18 -0.46
N TYR A 26 -5.61 4.15 0.40
CA TYR A 26 -6.36 4.46 1.61
C TYR A 26 -7.59 5.33 1.32
N VAL A 27 -8.78 4.71 1.37
CA VAL A 27 -10.07 5.33 1.00
C VAL A 27 -10.95 5.71 2.19
N VAL A 28 -10.52 5.40 3.42
CA VAL A 28 -11.33 5.66 4.63
C VAL A 28 -11.31 7.13 5.06
N SER A 29 -10.23 7.87 4.81
CA SER A 29 -10.18 9.30 5.14
C SER A 29 -10.81 10.14 4.03
N GLY A 30 -11.65 11.11 4.42
CA GLY A 30 -12.20 12.13 3.52
C GLY A 30 -11.28 13.34 3.33
N HIS A 31 -10.26 13.52 4.18
CA HIS A 31 -9.35 14.68 4.12
C HIS A 31 -8.53 14.78 2.84
N TYR A 32 -8.40 13.70 2.08
CA TYR A 32 -7.59 13.67 0.87
C TYR A 32 -8.41 13.06 -0.26
N PRO A 33 -8.52 13.75 -1.41
CA PRO A 33 -9.23 13.21 -2.55
C PRO A 33 -8.53 11.96 -3.10
N PRO A 34 -9.28 11.06 -3.76
CA PRO A 34 -8.67 10.00 -4.56
C PRO A 34 -7.79 10.58 -5.67
N ASN A 35 -6.78 9.81 -6.10
CA ASN A 35 -5.95 10.24 -7.21
C ASN A 35 -6.73 10.19 -8.53
N THR A 36 -6.46 11.16 -9.42
CA THR A 36 -6.97 11.13 -10.80
C THR A 36 -6.22 10.07 -11.61
N GLU A 37 -6.77 9.68 -12.77
CA GLU A 37 -6.11 8.71 -13.66
C GLU A 37 -4.70 9.17 -14.07
N ASP A 38 -4.51 10.46 -14.35
CA ASP A 38 -3.21 10.98 -14.78
C ASP A 38 -2.22 11.08 -13.61
N GLU A 39 -2.68 11.44 -12.41
CA GLU A 39 -1.86 11.36 -11.20
C GLU A 39 -1.42 9.93 -10.89
N ILE A 40 -2.30 8.95 -11.11
CA ILE A 40 -1.96 7.54 -10.92
C ILE A 40 -0.86 7.13 -11.89
N LYS A 41 -1.02 7.46 -13.18
CA LYS A 41 -0.02 7.15 -14.21
C LYS A 41 1.32 7.80 -13.92
N ASP A 42 1.33 9.11 -13.62
CA ASP A 42 2.54 9.87 -13.31
C ASP A 42 3.31 9.28 -12.12
N ARG A 43 2.60 8.99 -11.03
CA ARG A 43 3.17 8.35 -9.83
C ARG A 43 3.77 6.99 -10.12
N LEU A 44 3.07 6.18 -10.93
CA LEU A 44 3.54 4.86 -11.31
C LEU A 44 4.80 4.96 -12.18
N LEU A 45 4.77 5.74 -13.26
CA LEU A 45 5.92 5.89 -14.16
C LEU A 45 7.15 6.43 -13.42
N THR A 46 6.97 7.49 -12.63
CA THR A 46 8.04 8.07 -11.80
C THR A 46 8.61 7.06 -10.80
N SER A 47 7.74 6.30 -10.12
CA SER A 47 8.16 5.30 -9.14
C SER A 47 8.87 4.11 -9.79
N TYR A 48 8.41 3.64 -10.95
CA TYR A 48 9.04 2.54 -11.68
C TYR A 48 10.38 2.92 -12.31
N LYS A 49 10.54 4.17 -12.77
CA LYS A 49 11.85 4.68 -13.19
C LYS A 49 12.87 4.69 -12.04
N LYS A 50 12.43 5.10 -10.85
CA LYS A 50 13.26 5.05 -9.63
C LYS A 50 13.56 3.62 -9.19
N LEU A 51 12.65 2.67 -9.44
CA LEU A 51 12.78 1.27 -9.02
C LEU A 51 14.01 0.61 -9.62
N ASP A 52 14.28 0.85 -10.90
CA ASP A 52 15.40 0.23 -11.60
C ASP A 52 16.75 0.72 -11.04
N GLN A 53 16.87 2.02 -10.74
CA GLN A 53 18.04 2.60 -10.07
C GLN A 53 18.26 2.02 -8.66
N VAL A 54 17.18 1.91 -7.88
CA VAL A 54 17.24 1.38 -6.51
C VAL A 54 17.59 -0.11 -6.52
N SER A 55 17.01 -0.88 -7.44
CA SER A 55 17.28 -2.31 -7.62
C SER A 55 18.76 -2.57 -7.91
N GLU A 56 19.35 -1.79 -8.81
CA GLU A 56 20.76 -1.91 -9.15
C GLU A 56 21.68 -1.54 -7.98
N ALA A 57 21.34 -0.51 -7.20
CA ALA A 57 22.06 -0.17 -5.99
C ALA A 57 22.00 -1.30 -4.95
N ILE A 58 20.85 -1.95 -4.78
CA ILE A 58 20.70 -3.12 -3.88
C ILE A 58 21.58 -4.27 -4.37
N ARG A 59 21.56 -4.58 -5.68
CA ARG A 59 22.34 -5.66 -6.27
C ARG A 59 23.85 -5.47 -6.08
N LYS A 60 24.32 -4.23 -6.16
CA LYS A 60 25.73 -3.85 -5.93
C LYS A 60 26.08 -3.68 -4.45
N GLY A 61 25.15 -3.91 -3.51
CA GLY A 61 25.38 -3.74 -2.08
C GLY A 61 25.66 -2.28 -1.68
N GLN A 62 25.20 -1.32 -2.48
CA GLN A 62 25.45 0.10 -2.26
C GLN A 62 24.56 0.66 -1.14
N LYS A 63 25.03 1.73 -0.50
CA LYS A 63 24.22 2.47 0.46
C LYS A 63 23.15 3.27 -0.26
N ILE A 64 21.93 3.24 0.27
CA ILE A 64 20.79 4.00 -0.25
C ILE A 64 20.55 5.18 0.69
N LYS A 65 20.53 6.39 0.14
CA LYS A 65 20.31 7.61 0.91
C LYS A 65 18.85 7.66 1.41
N GLU A 66 18.69 7.74 2.73
CA GLU A 66 17.40 7.91 3.39
C GLU A 66 16.98 9.39 3.43
N ARG A 67 15.66 9.66 3.52
CA ARG A 67 15.14 10.98 3.87
C ARG A 67 15.58 11.35 5.29
N HIS A 68 16.06 12.58 5.48
CA HIS A 68 16.34 13.09 6.81
C HIS A 68 15.01 13.35 7.55
N VAL A 69 14.81 12.67 8.67
CA VAL A 69 13.66 12.88 9.56
C VAL A 69 14.10 13.73 10.74
N TRP A 70 13.55 14.93 10.83
CA TRP A 70 13.87 15.90 11.88
C TRP A 70 13.45 15.43 13.28
N LEU A 71 14.06 16.02 14.32
CA LEU A 71 13.80 15.63 15.70
C LEU A 71 12.36 15.94 16.13
N PHE A 72 11.82 17.09 15.74
CA PHE A 72 10.44 17.45 16.06
C PHE A 72 9.43 16.49 15.41
N GLU A 73 9.66 16.05 14.17
CA GLU A 73 8.83 15.02 13.52
C GLU A 73 8.80 13.74 14.38
N LYS A 74 9.96 13.31 14.91
CA LYS A 74 10.03 12.14 15.80
C LYS A 74 9.29 12.35 17.12
N ILE A 75 9.40 13.54 17.71
CA ILE A 75 8.73 13.89 18.97
C ILE A 75 7.21 13.85 18.82
N ILE A 76 6.68 14.28 17.67
CA ILE A 76 5.24 14.21 17.38
C ILE A 76 4.81 12.76 17.08
N ILE A 77 5.56 12.06 16.21
CA ILE A 77 5.17 10.75 15.70
C ILE A 77 5.23 9.67 16.81
N ASN A 78 6.27 9.66 17.64
CA ASN A 78 6.52 8.59 18.60
C ASN A 78 5.41 8.39 19.66
N PRO A 79 4.82 9.43 20.28
CA PRO A 79 3.69 9.26 21.21
C PRO A 79 2.34 9.15 20.47
N VAL A 80 2.15 9.87 19.36
CA VAL A 80 0.85 9.92 18.67
C VAL A 80 0.56 8.62 17.95
N VAL A 81 1.54 8.00 17.28
CA VAL A 81 1.31 6.79 16.48
C VAL A 81 0.84 5.61 17.32
N PRO A 82 1.49 5.19 18.42
CA PRO A 82 1.02 4.05 19.22
C PRO A 82 -0.40 4.25 19.75
N LEU A 83 -0.74 5.47 20.16
CA LEU A 83 -2.09 5.80 20.62
C LEU A 83 -3.08 5.75 19.46
N TRP A 84 -2.81 6.45 18.37
CA TRP A 84 -3.67 6.51 17.19
C TRP A 84 -3.92 5.12 16.59
N THR A 85 -2.86 4.31 16.45
CA THR A 85 -2.96 2.94 15.92
C THR A 85 -3.78 2.03 16.82
N LYS A 86 -3.68 2.16 18.16
CA LYS A 86 -4.53 1.41 19.12
C LYS A 86 -6.03 1.72 18.95
N TYR A 87 -6.39 2.97 18.66
CA TYR A 87 -7.79 3.38 18.59
C TYR A 87 -8.41 3.27 17.18
N MET A 88 -7.64 3.48 16.12
CA MET A 88 -8.17 3.56 14.75
C MET A 88 -8.25 2.24 14.01
N TYR A 89 -7.34 1.29 14.28
CA TYR A 89 -7.19 0.06 13.50
C TYR A 89 -8.15 -1.07 13.90
N LYS A 90 -9.43 -0.73 14.03
CA LYS A 90 -10.50 -1.66 14.43
C LYS A 90 -11.17 -2.29 13.23
N THR A 91 -11.52 -3.55 13.36
CA THR A 91 -12.23 -4.31 12.32
C THR A 91 -13.75 -4.26 12.43
N ALA A 92 -14.28 -3.97 13.61
CA ALA A 92 -15.72 -3.92 13.87
C ALA A 92 -16.54 -3.07 12.87
N PRO A 93 -16.02 -1.96 12.31
CA PRO A 93 -16.79 -1.15 11.35
C PRO A 93 -16.76 -1.63 9.89
N PHE A 94 -16.04 -2.72 9.59
CA PHE A 94 -16.16 -3.34 8.28
C PHE A 94 -17.47 -4.10 8.18
N TYR A 95 -18.10 -4.02 7.02
CA TYR A 95 -19.29 -4.82 6.72
C TYR A 95 -19.26 -5.29 5.26
N VAL A 96 -20.13 -6.24 4.95
CA VAL A 96 -20.30 -6.80 3.62
C VAL A 96 -21.76 -6.68 3.18
N THR A 97 -22.00 -6.31 1.93
CA THR A 97 -23.33 -6.22 1.32
C THR A 97 -23.75 -7.55 0.70
N ASP A 98 -25.02 -7.66 0.32
CA ASP A 98 -25.55 -8.84 -0.36
C ASP A 98 -25.05 -9.02 -1.80
N ALA A 99 -24.32 -8.04 -2.34
CA ALA A 99 -23.59 -8.20 -3.60
C ALA A 99 -22.44 -9.21 -3.51
N CYS A 100 -22.09 -9.70 -2.31
CA CYS A 100 -20.99 -10.63 -2.12
C CYS A 100 -21.25 -11.98 -2.82
N ILE A 101 -20.31 -12.37 -3.69
CA ILE A 101 -20.36 -13.64 -4.44
C ILE A 101 -19.51 -14.76 -3.83
N GLY A 102 -19.03 -14.62 -2.59
CA GLY A 102 -18.24 -15.66 -1.91
C GLY A 102 -16.89 -16.02 -2.54
N CYS A 103 -16.31 -15.16 -3.39
CA CYS A 103 -15.10 -15.47 -4.18
C CYS A 103 -13.78 -15.61 -3.40
N LYS A 104 -13.77 -15.48 -2.06
CA LYS A 104 -12.60 -15.62 -1.16
C LYS A 104 -11.42 -14.67 -1.38
N LYS A 105 -11.44 -13.76 -2.37
CA LYS A 105 -10.33 -12.82 -2.61
C LYS A 105 -9.94 -11.97 -1.39
N CYS A 106 -10.92 -11.55 -0.58
CA CYS A 106 -10.67 -10.75 0.63
C CYS A 106 -9.96 -11.53 1.75
N GLU A 107 -10.20 -12.83 1.85
CA GLU A 107 -9.52 -13.76 2.75
C GLU A 107 -8.09 -14.02 2.23
N ASN A 108 -7.96 -14.46 0.98
CA ASN A 108 -6.67 -14.81 0.36
C ASN A 108 -5.68 -13.64 0.31
N ASN A 109 -6.16 -12.42 0.07
CA ASN A 109 -5.30 -11.24 -0.04
C ASN A 109 -5.01 -10.57 1.31
N CYS A 110 -5.48 -11.11 2.44
CA CYS A 110 -5.27 -10.51 3.75
C CYS A 110 -3.93 -10.98 4.36
N PRO A 111 -2.87 -10.13 4.40
CA PRO A 111 -1.56 -10.56 4.91
C PRO A 111 -1.56 -10.85 6.42
N LEU A 112 -2.61 -10.44 7.13
CA LEU A 112 -2.76 -10.64 8.58
C LEU A 112 -3.74 -11.75 8.93
N ASN A 113 -4.34 -12.41 7.95
CA ASN A 113 -5.38 -13.43 8.13
C ASN A 113 -6.46 -12.94 9.11
N VAL A 114 -6.95 -11.71 8.88
CA VAL A 114 -7.97 -11.03 9.70
C VAL A 114 -9.37 -11.35 9.19
N VAL A 115 -9.50 -11.67 7.90
CA VAL A 115 -10.77 -11.98 7.25
C VAL A 115 -10.82 -13.49 7.00
N SER A 116 -11.95 -14.12 7.33
CA SER A 116 -12.26 -15.50 6.97
C SER A 116 -13.66 -15.60 6.39
N LEU A 117 -13.96 -16.58 5.56
CA LEU A 117 -15.33 -16.80 5.08
C LEU A 117 -16.12 -17.73 6.03
N LYS A 118 -17.33 -17.30 6.40
CA LYS A 118 -18.35 -18.13 7.06
C LYS A 118 -19.64 -18.03 6.24
N ASP A 119 -20.22 -19.17 5.90
CA ASP A 119 -21.46 -19.25 5.10
C ASP A 119 -21.38 -18.43 3.80
N GLY A 120 -20.21 -18.47 3.14
CA GLY A 120 -19.95 -17.73 1.90
C GLY A 120 -19.72 -16.22 2.06
N LYS A 121 -19.80 -15.64 3.27
CA LYS A 121 -19.59 -14.21 3.54
C LYS A 121 -18.33 -13.96 4.38
N PRO A 122 -17.59 -12.86 4.14
CA PRO A 122 -16.43 -12.50 4.94
C PRO A 122 -16.81 -12.07 6.36
N VAL A 123 -16.04 -12.55 7.34
CA VAL A 123 -16.12 -12.21 8.75
C VAL A 123 -14.73 -11.78 9.22
N TRP A 124 -14.64 -10.67 9.95
CA TRP A 124 -13.38 -10.18 10.50
C TRP A 124 -13.12 -10.80 11.87
N THR A 125 -12.28 -11.82 11.91
CA THR A 125 -12.05 -12.68 13.08
C THR A 125 -11.11 -12.07 14.12
N LYS A 126 -10.31 -11.07 13.74
CA LYS A 126 -9.36 -10.37 14.63
C LYS A 126 -9.78 -8.92 14.82
N LYS A 127 -9.45 -8.35 15.98
CA LYS A 127 -9.77 -6.94 16.32
C LYS A 127 -8.90 -5.93 15.57
N THR A 128 -7.66 -6.31 15.23
CA THR A 128 -6.65 -5.40 14.68
C THR A 128 -6.46 -5.62 13.18
N CYS A 129 -6.50 -4.54 12.42
CA CYS A 129 -6.24 -4.53 10.97
C CYS A 129 -5.32 -3.36 10.62
N THR A 130 -4.28 -3.57 9.80
CA THR A 130 -3.34 -2.50 9.40
C THR A 130 -3.90 -1.52 8.36
N PHE A 131 -5.18 -1.65 8.01
CA PHE A 131 -5.87 -0.73 7.10
C PHE A 131 -5.20 -0.64 5.71
N CYS A 132 -4.70 -1.78 5.21
CA CYS A 132 -4.12 -1.87 3.85
C CYS A 132 -5.16 -1.70 2.73
N MET A 133 -6.45 -1.76 3.05
CA MET A 133 -7.60 -1.65 2.14
C MET A 133 -7.67 -2.68 1.01
N SER A 134 -6.82 -3.72 1.03
CA SER A 134 -6.76 -4.73 -0.03
C SER A 134 -8.12 -5.43 -0.27
N CYS A 135 -8.86 -5.76 0.79
CA CYS A 135 -10.17 -6.40 0.69
C CYS A 135 -11.23 -5.52 -0.01
N ILE A 136 -11.25 -4.22 0.30
CA ILE A 136 -12.15 -3.24 -0.31
C ILE A 136 -11.77 -2.97 -1.76
N GLN A 137 -10.47 -2.77 -2.02
CA GLN A 137 -9.97 -2.39 -3.35
C GLN A 137 -10.11 -3.52 -4.38
N ASN A 138 -9.88 -4.77 -3.97
CA ASN A 138 -9.86 -5.93 -4.87
C ASN A 138 -11.17 -6.71 -4.93
N CYS A 139 -12.24 -6.26 -4.24
CA CYS A 139 -13.53 -6.92 -4.32
C CYS A 139 -14.14 -6.70 -5.72
N PRO A 140 -14.33 -7.75 -6.54
CA PRO A 140 -14.76 -7.60 -7.94
C PRO A 140 -16.18 -7.04 -8.05
N VAL A 141 -17.00 -7.29 -7.03
CA VAL A 141 -18.42 -6.87 -6.94
C VAL A 141 -18.61 -5.75 -5.92
N ARG A 142 -17.51 -5.13 -5.44
CA ARG A 142 -17.54 -4.00 -4.50
C ARG A 142 -18.41 -4.21 -3.26
N ALA A 143 -18.46 -5.45 -2.75
CA ALA A 143 -19.35 -5.81 -1.66
C ALA A 143 -18.83 -5.47 -0.26
N ILE A 144 -17.60 -4.96 -0.10
CA ILE A 144 -16.99 -4.71 1.21
C ILE A 144 -16.81 -3.21 1.42
N GLU A 145 -17.28 -2.71 2.55
CA GLU A 145 -17.20 -1.30 2.93
C GLU A 145 -16.73 -1.14 4.39
N TYR A 146 -16.28 0.07 4.74
CA TYR A 146 -15.90 0.47 6.08
C TYR A 146 -16.73 1.69 6.50
N LYS A 147 -17.77 1.45 7.31
CA LYS A 147 -18.84 2.42 7.56
C LYS A 147 -19.37 3.02 6.23
N ASP A 148 -19.94 4.20 6.34
CA ASP A 148 -20.31 5.10 5.24
C ASP A 148 -19.12 5.74 4.50
N ARG A 149 -17.87 5.45 4.93
CA ARG A 149 -16.70 6.22 4.48
C ARG A 149 -16.12 5.76 3.16
N THR A 150 -16.43 4.55 2.72
CA THR A 150 -15.80 3.96 1.52
C THR A 150 -16.78 3.74 0.38
N GLU A 151 -18.07 3.95 0.65
CA GLU A 151 -19.16 3.88 -0.31
C GLU A 151 -18.95 4.89 -1.43
N ASN A 152 -19.29 4.51 -2.66
CA ASN A 152 -19.19 5.33 -3.87
C ASN A 152 -17.79 5.92 -4.18
N LYS A 153 -16.75 5.51 -3.46
CA LYS A 153 -15.37 5.94 -3.76
C LYS A 153 -14.76 5.11 -4.89
N PRO A 154 -13.90 5.72 -5.73
CA PRO A 154 -13.18 4.99 -6.76
C PRO A 154 -12.28 3.92 -6.13
N ARG A 155 -12.07 2.82 -6.88
CA ARG A 155 -11.24 1.70 -6.45
C ARG A 155 -9.98 1.60 -7.32
N TYR A 156 -8.84 1.73 -6.67
CA TYR A 156 -7.54 1.61 -7.29
C TYR A 156 -7.02 0.18 -7.12
N THR A 157 -6.70 -0.46 -8.24
CA THR A 157 -6.03 -1.76 -8.30
C THR A 157 -4.90 -1.69 -9.31
N PHE A 158 -3.70 -2.05 -8.88
CA PHE A 158 -2.50 -1.98 -9.72
C PHE A 158 -2.64 -2.70 -11.07
N GLY A 159 -3.38 -3.83 -11.12
CA GLY A 159 -3.58 -4.61 -12.34
C GLY A 159 -4.16 -3.81 -13.53
N LYS A 160 -4.92 -2.73 -13.28
CA LYS A 160 -5.46 -1.85 -14.32
C LYS A 160 -4.36 -1.07 -15.07
N TYR A 161 -3.21 -0.86 -14.44
CA TYR A 161 -2.14 0.01 -14.93
C TYR A 161 -0.88 -0.76 -15.36
N LYS A 162 -0.89 -2.09 -15.24
CA LYS A 162 0.27 -2.94 -15.54
C LYS A 162 0.79 -2.72 -16.97
N LYS A 163 -0.12 -2.66 -17.95
CA LYS A 163 0.21 -2.46 -19.37
C LYS A 163 0.92 -1.14 -19.63
N ILE A 164 0.57 -0.07 -18.93
CA ILE A 164 1.17 1.26 -19.11
C ILE A 164 2.66 1.22 -18.72
N ILE A 165 2.99 0.50 -17.65
CA ILE A 165 4.37 0.33 -17.20
C ILE A 165 5.16 -0.56 -18.16
N GLU A 166 4.55 -1.65 -18.64
CA GLU A 166 5.18 -2.55 -19.62
C GLU A 166 5.52 -1.79 -20.91
N GLN A 167 4.57 -1.01 -21.43
CA GLN A 167 4.77 -0.17 -22.61
C GLN A 167 5.85 0.91 -22.40
N ALA A 168 5.87 1.56 -21.23
CA ALA A 168 6.90 2.55 -20.93
C ALA A 168 8.31 1.93 -20.92
N LYS A 169 8.47 0.73 -20.34
CA LYS A 169 9.75 0.01 -20.32
C LYS A 169 10.19 -0.43 -21.72
N GLU A 170 9.26 -0.86 -22.58
CA GLU A 170 9.57 -1.20 -23.98
C GLU A 170 9.98 0.03 -24.81
N GLY A 171 9.35 1.18 -24.57
CA GLY A 171 9.71 2.44 -25.23
C GLY A 171 11.11 2.92 -24.86
N GLU A 172 11.48 2.84 -23.58
CA GLU A 172 12.84 3.16 -23.11
C GLU A 172 13.89 2.20 -23.69
N ALA A 173 13.59 0.90 -23.79
CA ALA A 173 14.48 -0.09 -24.40
C ALA A 173 14.71 0.14 -25.90
N LYS A 174 13.71 0.67 -26.62
CA LYS A 174 13.81 0.99 -28.06
C LYS A 174 14.43 2.37 -28.34
N GLY A 175 14.33 3.31 -27.41
CA GLY A 175 14.92 4.65 -27.51
C GLY A 175 16.35 4.79 -26.98
N GLY A 176 16.91 3.73 -26.37
CA GLY A 176 18.27 3.70 -25.80
C GLY A 176 19.38 3.27 -26.77
N GLY A 177 19.09 3.19 -28.08
CA GLY A 177 20.09 2.98 -29.13
C GLY A 177 20.11 4.19 -30.08
N SER A 178 21.25 4.90 -30.13
CA SER A 178 21.46 6.25 -30.70
C SER A 178 21.05 7.34 -29.70
N VAL A 179 21.95 8.12 -29.10
CA VAL A 179 23.10 8.87 -29.65
C VAL A 179 24.30 8.78 -28.70
#